data_AF-K7R6W3-F1
#
_entry.id   AF-K7R6W3-F1
#
_cell.length_a   1.000
_cell.length_b   1.000
_cell.length_c   1.000
_cell.angle_alpha   90.00
_cell.angle_beta   90.00
_cell.angle_gamma   90.00
#
_symmetry.space_group_name_H-M   'P 1'
#
loop_
_entity.id
_entity.type
_entity.pdbx_description
1 polymer ?
#
loop_
_entity_poly.entity_id
_entity_poly.type
_entity_poly.pdbx_seq_one_letter_code
_entity_poly.pdbx_strand_id
1 'polypeptide(L)' 'MDRKAWVMRAVEALGYASFKDIQRYLDEEGEPFSKKELEDTLKALVQEGKLEEKEGLFRPARKRGGGEALKRLFGEE' A
#
# COMPACT_ATOMS: atom_id res chain seq x y z
N MET A 1 -2.57 -15.30 -8.07
CA MET A 1 -1.98 -14.33 -7.12
C MET A 1 -3.14 -13.71 -6.37
N ASP A 2 -3.07 -13.53 -5.05
CA ASP A 2 -4.20 -13.01 -4.27
C ASP A 2 -4.50 -11.54 -4.60
N ARG A 3 -5.79 -11.17 -4.61
CA ARG A 3 -6.25 -9.79 -4.85
C ARG A 3 -5.54 -8.75 -3.96
N LYS A 4 -5.36 -9.10 -2.69
CA LYS A 4 -4.62 -8.26 -1.73
C LYS A 4 -3.16 -8.05 -2.15
N ALA A 5 -2.51 -9.06 -2.71
CA ALA A 5 -1.13 -8.98 -3.16
C ALA A 5 -1.00 -8.06 -4.39
N TRP A 6 -1.97 -8.08 -5.31
CA TRP A 6 -2.02 -7.14 -6.43
C TRP A 6 -2.20 -5.69 -5.99
N VAL A 7 -3.18 -5.42 -5.12
CA VAL A 7 -3.40 -4.08 -4.57
C VAL A 7 -2.18 -3.58 -3.81
N MET A 8 -1.56 -4.45 -3.02
CA MET A 8 -0.33 -4.11 -2.30
C MET A 8 0.81 -3.77 -3.26
N ARG A 9 1.03 -4.59 -4.30
CA ARG A 9 2.04 -4.33 -5.33
C ARG A 9 1.80 -3.00 -6.05
N ALA A 10 0.55 -2.70 -6.40
CA ALA A 10 0.18 -1.43 -7.04
C ALA A 10 0.50 -0.24 -6.13
N VAL A 11 0.11 -0.30 -4.85
CA VAL A 11 0.39 0.77 -3.89
C VAL A 11 1.88 0.88 -3.58
N GLU A 12 2.63 -0.23 -3.56
CA GLU A 12 4.09 -0.23 -3.41
C GLU A 12 4.80 0.37 -4.63
N ALA A 13 4.32 0.08 -5.85
CA ALA A 13 4.87 0.63 -7.09
C ALA A 13 4.63 2.14 -7.19
N LEU A 14 3.45 2.62 -6.76
CA LEU A 14 3.08 4.02 -6.82
C LEU A 14 3.57 4.83 -5.60
N GLY A 15 3.77 4.19 -4.45
CA GLY A 15 4.25 4.78 -3.20
C GLY A 15 3.22 5.63 -2.44
N TYR A 16 2.61 6.61 -3.10
CA TYR A 16 1.58 7.48 -2.52
C TYR A 16 0.53 7.79 -3.59
N ALA A 17 -0.61 7.09 -3.54
CA ALA A 17 -1.51 6.99 -4.68
C ALA A 17 -2.98 7.10 -4.31
N SER A 18 -3.79 7.72 -5.18
CA SER A 18 -5.23 7.74 -4.98
C SER A 18 -5.86 6.43 -5.42
N PHE A 19 -7.11 6.22 -5.02
CA PHE A 19 -7.93 5.11 -5.51
C PHE A 19 -7.92 5.00 -7.03
N LYS A 20 -7.99 6.13 -7.76
CA LYS A 20 -8.00 6.14 -9.23
C LYS A 20 -6.66 5.71 -9.82
N ASP A 21 -5.55 6.12 -9.20
CA ASP A 21 -4.20 5.75 -9.67
C ASP A 21 -3.98 4.25 -9.49
N ILE A 22 -4.38 3.70 -8.35
CA ILE A 22 -4.29 2.27 -8.05
C ILE A 22 -5.17 1.48 -9.00
N GLN A 23 -6.43 1.92 -9.20
CA GLN A 23 -7.35 1.26 -10.13
C GLN A 23 -6.76 1.22 -11.56
N ARG A 24 -6.21 2.34 -12.02
CA ARG A 24 -5.59 2.44 -13.33
C ARG A 24 -4.38 1.51 -13.47
N TYR A 25 -3.50 1.48 -12.47
CA TYR A 25 -2.35 0.57 -12.47
C TYR A 25 -2.78 -0.90 -12.57
N LEU A 26 -3.82 -1.30 -11.83
CA LEU A 26 -4.35 -2.66 -11.85
C LEU A 26 -5.01 -3.02 -13.19
N ASP A 27 -5.72 -2.07 -13.80
CA ASP A 27 -6.31 -2.20 -15.13
C ASP A 27 -5.23 -2.38 -16.20
N GLU A 28 -4.11 -1.64 -16.09
CA GLU A 28 -2.95 -1.74 -17.00
C GLU A 28 -2.15 -3.04 -16.82
N GLU A 29 -1.98 -3.54 -15.58
CA GLU A 29 -1.27 -4.82 -15.31
C GLU A 29 -2.14 -6.07 -15.50
N GLY A 30 -3.45 -5.90 -15.74
CA GLY A 30 -4.31 -6.97 -16.25
C GLY A 30 -5.13 -7.75 -15.23
N GLU A 31 -5.30 -7.25 -13.99
CA GLU A 31 -6.29 -7.81 -13.06
C GLU A 31 -7.45 -6.83 -12.88
N PRO A 32 -8.61 -7.07 -13.53
CA PRO A 32 -9.75 -6.16 -13.44
C PRO A 32 -10.35 -6.23 -12.04
N PHE A 33 -10.25 -5.13 -11.30
CA PHE A 33 -10.98 -4.93 -10.04
C PHE A 33 -12.25 -4.15 -10.30
N SER A 34 -13.38 -4.65 -9.78
CA SER A 34 -14.55 -3.78 -9.64
C SER A 34 -14.25 -2.69 -8.60
N LYS A 35 -14.84 -1.50 -8.77
CA LYS A 35 -14.71 -0.39 -7.82
C LYS A 35 -14.93 -0.86 -6.36
N LYS A 36 -16.01 -1.58 -6.11
CA LYS A 36 -16.36 -2.12 -4.78
C LYS A 36 -15.33 -3.12 -4.26
N GLU A 37 -14.75 -3.95 -5.12
CA GLU A 37 -13.74 -4.94 -4.74
C GLU A 37 -12.43 -4.27 -4.36
N LEU A 38 -12.02 -3.23 -5.09
CA LEU A 38 -10.84 -2.44 -4.76
C LEU A 38 -11.04 -1.69 -3.44
N GLU A 39 -12.20 -1.06 -3.23
CA GLU A 39 -12.53 -0.37 -1.97
C GLU A 39 -12.48 -1.32 -0.77
N ASP A 40 -13.12 -2.49 -0.89
CA ASP A 40 -13.13 -3.50 0.18
C ASP A 40 -11.72 -4.02 0.48
N THR A 41 -10.93 -4.25 -0.57
CA THR A 41 -9.54 -4.73 -0.44
C THR A 41 -8.63 -3.68 0.21
N LEU A 42 -8.70 -2.42 -0.22
CA LEU A 42 -7.93 -1.32 0.38
C LEU A 42 -8.31 -1.14 1.84
N LYS A 43 -9.60 -1.16 2.16
CA LYS A 43 -10.09 -1.06 3.53
C LYS A 43 -9.60 -2.21 4.40
N ALA A 44 -9.63 -3.44 3.88
CA ALA A 44 -9.09 -4.60 4.59
C ALA A 44 -7.58 -4.44 4.84
N LEU A 45 -6.81 -3.99 3.85
CA LEU A 45 -5.37 -3.77 4.00
C LEU A 45 -5.03 -2.65 5.00
N VAL A 46 -5.85 -1.59 5.07
CA VAL A 46 -5.73 -0.54 6.08
C VAL A 46 -6.08 -1.07 7.46
N GLN A 47 -7.15 -1.87 7.60
CA GLN A 47 -7.52 -2.52 8.86
C GLN A 47 -6.46 -3.52 9.34
N GLU A 48 -5.81 -4.22 8.42
CA GLU A 48 -4.67 -5.11 8.69
C GLU A 48 -3.38 -4.34 9.04
N GLY A 49 -3.37 -3.00 8.93
CA GLY A 49 -2.19 -2.16 9.16
C GLY A 49 -1.08 -2.32 8.11
N LYS A 50 -1.42 -2.85 6.92
CA LYS A 50 -0.50 -3.00 5.78
C LYS A 50 -0.46 -1.75 4.90
N LEU A 51 -1.55 -0.99 4.86
CA LEU A 51 -1.64 0.29 4.19
C LEU A 51 -2.02 1.38 5.19
N GLU A 52 -1.58 2.59 4.92
CA GLU A 52 -2.06 3.79 5.60
C GLU A 52 -2.89 4.60 4.60
N GLU A 53 -4.12 4.95 4.97
CA GLU A 53 -4.91 5.94 4.25
C GLU A 53 -4.66 7.31 4.88
N LYS A 54 -4.22 8.27 4.06
CA LYS A 54 -4.01 9.66 4.47
C LYS A 54 -4.58 10.58 3.41
N GLU A 55 -5.55 11.40 3.80
CA GLU A 55 -6.15 12.43 2.93
C GLU A 55 -6.72 11.87 1.60
N GLY A 56 -7.27 10.65 1.63
CA GLY A 56 -7.81 9.98 0.44
C GLY A 56 -6.75 9.35 -0.47
N LEU A 57 -5.50 9.26 0.00
CA LEU A 57 -4.37 8.62 -0.66
C LEU A 57 -3.92 7.42 0.17
N PHE A 58 -3.52 6.36 -0.52
CA PHE A 58 -3.04 5.14 0.09
C PHE A 58 -1.54 5.02 -0.10
N ARG A 59 -0.88 4.55 0.96
CA ARG A 59 0.56 4.28 0.95
C ARG A 59 0.86 2.99 1.67
N PRO A 60 1.95 2.29 1.33
CA PRO A 60 2.38 1.15 2.11
C PRO A 60 2.67 1.62 3.54
N ALA A 61 2.08 0.93 4.52
CA ALA A 61 2.37 1.21 5.91
C ALA A 61 3.87 1.06 6.09
N ARG A 62 4.52 2.06 6.71
CA ARG A 62 5.94 1.97 6.99
C ARG A 62 6.18 0.68 7.77
N LYS A 63 6.92 -0.27 7.19
CA LYS A 63 7.52 -1.37 7.96
C LYS A 63 8.13 -0.73 9.19
N ARG A 64 7.62 -1.07 10.36
CA ARG A 64 8.19 -0.77 11.68
C ARG A 64 9.53 -1.50 11.82
N GLY A 65 10.47 -1.21 10.94
CA GLY A 65 11.80 -1.81 10.83
C GLY A 65 12.90 -0.77 10.60
N GLY A 66 12.55 0.51 10.35
CA GLY A 66 13.53 1.60 10.28
C GLY A 66 13.91 2.21 11.63
N GLY A 67 13.04 2.10 12.65
CA GLY A 67 13.30 2.70 13.97
C GLY A 67 14.42 2.02 14.76
N GLU A 68 14.69 0.74 14.48
CA GLU A 68 15.74 -0.03 15.16
C GLU A 68 17.02 -0.14 14.32
N ALA A 69 16.91 -0.08 12.99
CA ALA A 69 18.07 -0.07 12.08
C ALA A 69 18.74 1.31 12.00
N LEU A 70 17.99 2.41 12.03
CA LEU A 70 18.56 3.76 12.01
C LEU A 70 19.24 4.13 13.35
N LYS A 71 18.75 3.60 14.47
CA LYS A 71 19.35 3.80 15.80
C LYS A 71 20.73 3.14 15.94
N ARG A 72 21.02 2.07 15.20
CA ARG A 72 22.32 1.38 15.19
C ARG A 72 23.34 1.99 14.23
N LEU A 73 22.91 2.85 13.31
CA LEU A 73 23.79 3.54 12.36
C LEU A 73 24.25 4.93 12.84
N PHE A 74 23.57 5.52 13.82
CA PHE A 74 23.87 6.86 14.36
C PHE A 74 23.97 6.88 15.91
N GLY A 75 24.26 5.75 16.52
CA GLY A 75 24.21 5.58 17.98
C GLY A 75 25.42 4.85 18.55
N GLU A 76 26.60 5.43 18.37
CA GLU A 76 27.74 5.29 19.30
C GLU A 76 28.59 6.56 19.15
N GLU A 77 28.35 7.52 20.05
CA GLU A 77 29.36 8.46 20.52
C GLU A 77 29.90 7.89 21.85
#